data_AF-A0A970M0W0-F1
#
_entry.id   AF-A0A970M0W0-F1
#
_cell.length_a   1.000
_cell.length_b   1.000
_cell.length_c   1.000
_cell.angle_alpha   90.00
_cell.angle_beta   90.00
_cell.angle_gamma   90.00
#
_symmetry.space_group_name_H-M   'P 1'
#
loop_
_entity.id
_entity.type
_entity.pdbx_description
1 polymer ?
#
loop_
_entity_poly.entity_id
_entity_poly.type
_entity_poly.pdbx_seq_one_letter_code
_entity_poly.pdbx_strand_id
1 'polypeptide(L)' 'RVQALMQEHERAVFQQGSVTWKKSKDSISLDTKSLLQHQPELIQQYPLQKAGSRRFNIYND' A
#
# COMPACT_ATOMS: atom_id res chain seq x y z
N ARG A 1 -8.27 10.68 12.48
CA ARG A 1 -7.13 9.74 12.63
C ARG A 1 -7.56 8.61 13.59
N VAL A 2 -8.48 7.73 13.16
CA VAL A 2 -9.10 6.70 14.03
C VAL A 2 -8.14 5.52 14.26
N GLN A 3 -7.37 5.14 13.24
CA GLN A 3 -6.39 4.05 13.31
C GLN A 3 -5.34 4.26 14.43
N ALA A 4 -4.88 5.50 14.66
CA ALA A 4 -3.91 5.82 15.70
C ALA A 4 -4.49 5.73 17.14
N LEU A 5 -5.82 5.80 17.27
CA LEU A 5 -6.51 5.71 18.56
C LEU A 5 -6.92 4.27 18.90
N MET A 6 -7.10 3.41 17.89
CA MET A 6 -7.48 2.01 18.09
C MET A 6 -6.34 1.14 18.63
N GLN A 7 -5.07 1.50 18.42
CA GLN A 7 -3.89 0.81 18.95
C GLN A 7 -3.95 -0.71 18.73
N GLU A 8 -4.14 -1.52 19.79
CA GLU A 8 -4.28 -2.99 19.73
C GLU A 8 -5.75 -3.46 19.74
N HIS A 9 -6.70 -2.54 19.91
CA HIS A 9 -8.12 -2.87 19.97
C HIS A 9 -8.68 -3.06 18.56
N GLU A 10 -9.17 -4.26 18.27
CA GLU A 10 -9.73 -4.64 16.96
C GLU A 10 -11.09 -4.00 16.65
N ARG A 11 -11.71 -3.33 17.63
CA ARG A 11 -13.05 -2.72 17.51
C ARG A 11 -13.14 -1.41 18.26
N ALA A 12 -13.68 -0.39 17.60
CA ALA A 12 -14.08 0.88 18.19
C ALA A 12 -15.60 1.02 18.06
N VAL A 13 -16.27 1.37 19.16
CA VAL A 13 -17.72 1.57 19.21
C VAL A 13 -17.99 3.07 19.30
N PHE A 14 -18.86 3.57 18.43
CA PHE A 14 -19.31 4.96 18.33
C PHE A 14 -20.82 5.01 18.58
N GLN A 15 -21.35 6.21 18.85
CA GLN A 15 -22.78 6.41 19.10
C GLN A 15 -23.70 5.93 17.95
N GLN A 16 -23.20 5.91 16.70
CA GLN A 16 -23.96 5.50 15.52
C GLN A 16 -23.47 4.19 14.86
N GLY A 17 -22.55 3.44 15.49
CA GLY A 17 -22.06 2.19 14.89
C GLY A 17 -20.72 1.72 15.43
N SER A 18 -20.14 0.69 14.79
CA SER A 18 -18.84 0.15 15.18
C SER A 18 -17.91 0.01 13.98
N VAL A 19 -16.62 0.25 14.21
CA VAL A 19 -15.55 0.02 13.23
C VAL A 19 -14.70 -1.12 13.74
N THR A 20 -14.51 -2.15 12.92
CA THR A 20 -13.56 -3.23 13.18
C THR A 20 -12.40 -3.16 12.20
N TRP A 21 -11.21 -3.50 12.66
CA TRP A 21 -10.06 -3.68 11.79
C TRP A 21 -9.34 -4.96 12.20
N LYS A 22 -8.88 -5.69 11.18
CA LYS A 22 -8.10 -6.91 11.36
C LYS A 22 -6.75 -6.66 10.71
N LYS A 23 -5.67 -6.80 11.47
CA LYS A 23 -4.32 -6.72 10.91
C LYS A 23 -4.19 -7.81 9.83
N SER A 24 -3.85 -7.41 8.61
CA SER A 24 -3.47 -8.38 7.57
C SER A 24 -2.21 -9.12 8.02
N LYS A 25 -2.14 -10.43 7.76
CA LYS A 25 -0.94 -11.23 8.08
C LYS A 25 0.30 -10.55 7.52
N ASP A 26 1.36 -10.50 8.33
CA ASP A 26 2.65 -9.98 7.88
C ASP A 26 3.09 -10.78 6.64
N SER A 27 3.36 -10.07 5.54
CA SER A 27 3.81 -10.67 4.29
C SER A 27 5.25 -10.25 4.01
N ILE A 28 6.03 -11.19 3.51
CA ILE A 28 7.37 -10.90 3.00
C ILE A 28 7.19 -10.55 1.52
N SER A 29 7.57 -9.33 1.15
CA SER A 29 7.60 -8.87 -0.25
C SER A 29 9.03 -8.83 -0.76
N LEU A 30 9.20 -9.10 -2.06
CA LEU A 30 10.49 -8.93 -2.73
C LEU A 30 10.83 -7.44 -2.82
N ASP A 31 11.99 -7.05 -2.26
CA ASP A 31 12.51 -5.70 -2.44
C ASP A 31 13.13 -5.56 -3.85
N THR A 32 12.29 -5.18 -4.79
CA THR A 32 12.67 -4.98 -6.19
C THR A 32 13.69 -3.87 -6.37
N LYS A 33 13.74 -2.87 -5.48
CA LYS A 33 14.73 -1.79 -5.59
C LYS A 33 16.13 -2.32 -5.32
N SER A 34 16.30 -3.01 -4.20
CA SER A 34 17.59 -3.59 -3.81
C SER A 34 18.01 -4.67 -4.81
N LEU A 35 17.08 -5.52 -5.25
CA LEU A 35 17.34 -6.54 -6.27
C LEU A 35 17.89 -5.94 -7.57
N LEU A 36 17.26 -4.88 -8.09
CA LEU A 36 17.68 -4.26 -9.35
C LEU A 36 18.98 -3.46 -9.22
N GLN A 37 19.34 -2.99 -8.02
CA GLN A 37 20.66 -2.41 -7.77
C GLN A 37 21.77 -3.46 -7.87
N HIS A 38 21.52 -4.67 -7.35
CA HIS A 38 22.48 -5.77 -7.44
C HIS A 38 22.53 -6.43 -8.82
N GLN A 39 21.40 -6.54 -9.51
CA GLN A 39 21.28 -7.24 -10.79
C GLN A 39 20.46 -6.42 -11.81
N PRO A 40 21.06 -5.37 -12.41
CA PRO A 40 20.33 -4.46 -13.30
C PRO A 40 19.82 -5.13 -14.59
N GLU A 41 20.46 -6.22 -15.04
CA GLU A 41 20.06 -6.94 -16.25
C GLU A 41 18.66 -7.58 -16.16
N LEU A 42 18.15 -7.82 -14.95
CA LEU A 42 16.83 -8.42 -14.74
C LEU A 42 15.69 -7.59 -15.33
N ILE A 43 15.87 -6.27 -15.49
CA ILE A 43 14.87 -5.40 -16.14
C ILE A 43 14.63 -5.85 -17.58
N GLN A 44 15.69 -6.24 -18.28
CA GLN A 44 15.62 -6.64 -19.69
C GLN A 44 15.14 -8.08 -19.84
N GLN A 45 15.51 -8.96 -18.91
CA GLN A 45 15.13 -10.38 -18.93
C GLN A 45 13.66 -10.60 -18.54
N TYR A 46 13.12 -9.76 -17.65
CA TYR A 46 11.77 -9.90 -17.10
C TYR A 46 10.95 -8.60 -17.19
N PRO A 47 10.69 -8.07 -18.40
CA PRO A 47 9.94 -6.84 -18.55
C PRO A 47 8.46 -7.07 -18.17
N LEU A 48 7.98 -6.34 -17.18
CA LEU A 48 6.56 -6.29 -16.84
C LEU A 48 5.94 -4.99 -17.38
N GLN A 49 5.16 -5.09 -18.45
CA GLN A 49 4.42 -3.96 -19.00
C GLN A 49 3.26 -3.59 -18.08
N LYS A 50 3.33 -2.42 -17.45
CA LYS A 50 2.21 -1.84 -16.70
C LYS A 50 1.60 -0.70 -17.52
N ALA A 51 0.31 -0.77 -17.78
CA ALA A 51 -0.41 0.32 -18.41
C ALA A 51 -0.33 1.57 -17.52
N GLY A 52 0.00 2.72 -18.12
CA GLY A 52 0.02 4.00 -17.42
C GLY A 52 -1.38 4.32 -16.88
N SER A 53 -1.45 4.73 -15.61
CA SER A 53 -2.69 5.24 -15.01
C SER A 53 -2.86 6.71 -15.39
N ARG A 54 -3.98 7.05 -16.02
CA ARG A 54 -4.36 8.45 -16.30
C ARG A 54 -4.89 9.08 -15.01
N ARG A 55 -4.34 10.22 -14.62
CA ARG A 55 -4.82 11.03 -13.49
C ARG A 55 -5.23 12.41 -14.00
N PHE A 56 -6.37 12.92 -13.51
CA PHE A 56 -6.78 14.30 -13.74
C PHE A 56 -6.02 15.22 -12.79
N ASN A 57 -5.47 16.31 -13.32
CA ASN A 57 -4.96 17.42 -12.52
C ASN A 57 -6.09 18.45 -12.40
N ILE A 58 -6.50 18.77 -11.18
CA ILE A 58 -7.43 19.87 -10.90
C ILE A 58 -6.56 21.05 -10.49
N TYR A 59 -6.60 22.14 -11.27
CA TYR A 59 -6.01 23.42 -10.89
C TYR A 59 -7.14 24.32 -10.41
N ASN A 60 -7.00 24.86 -9.19
CA ASN A 60 -7.82 25.97 -8.73
C ASN A 60 -6.99 27.23 -8.97
N ASP A 61 -7.50 28.15 -9.80
CA ASP A 61 -7.00 29.53 -9.85
C ASP A 61 -7.34 30.28 -8.55
#